data_AF-A0A3M1EDH1-F1
#
_entry.id   AF-A0A3M1EDH1-F1
#
_cell.length_a   1.000
_cell.length_b   1.000
_cell.length_c   1.000
_cell.angle_alpha   90.00
_cell.angle_beta   90.00
_cell.angle_gamma   90.00
#
_symmetry.space_group_name_H-M   'P 1'
#
loop_
_entity.id
_entity.type
_entity.pdbx_description
1 polymer ?
#
loop_
_entity_poly.entity_id
_entity_poly.type
_entity_poly.pdbx_seq_one_letter_code
_entity_poly.pdbx_strand_id
1 'polypeptide(L)'
;NTGPGRCIGLVQSVAYHIKPAARHDTLHLPHNVCLVDLPGLDGSPLHDIIISEGIREADAVVFILRPPRILNRGDAYLLNRVRKYVSLDGAIDAAERIFLVLNAVDDITRDDHRTLENLPRDMRDLMDLLAPGYAARFAHRGGEQPYFTTSAWVALSAQHALQGGDIEDPTTYHSKAVKFGVDEADHAAMLAASRIPALAQSLTDFARTVRIEAQLREGRQALDRITRSLAETYSSEIKLLTNGQGIAFVKTEDARLLRERQEALTDFIVDFRLRQLDHLDDLRADLRAEAIRICDAIDARLREELPRLWKRFFIADRYRPRARKYGKTMYEVFLGEVELLLWRQLAIRVQSLADMVTLAYREAFEAGNIPRAIVSLGYEHPLATAAANLGDVTTDMKASLRKLSERLALIYMLEPKAGFIPPEQLADSRLLADNPLIRALDKVPRRRELPPEAFDKFLAAVRAHYQPAVIEYAVNALLNVYQYEMIYIEDGLLARVTELFNDLRETMPHDPLLRERIRQDAPDEDRDRVEYLHRKRTALAQLSEEL
;
A
#
# COMPACT_ATOMS: atom_id res chain seq x y z
N ASN A 1 17.62 -81.86 -8.53
CA ASN A 1 18.60 -81.55 -9.59
C ASN A 1 19.32 -80.24 -9.28
N THR A 2 20.42 -80.34 -8.52
CA THR A 2 21.34 -79.25 -8.16
C THR A 2 22.66 -79.50 -8.87
N GLY A 3 22.75 -79.07 -10.14
CA GLY A 3 23.99 -79.14 -10.92
C GLY A 3 24.89 -77.91 -10.66
N PRO A 4 26.22 -78.07 -10.58
CA PRO A 4 27.18 -77.04 -10.13
C PRO A 4 27.49 -75.92 -11.15
N GLY A 5 26.56 -75.58 -12.05
CA GLY A 5 26.81 -74.66 -13.17
C GLY A 5 25.98 -73.36 -13.19
N ARG A 6 25.09 -73.12 -12.24
CA ARG A 6 24.29 -71.88 -12.19
C ARG A 6 24.83 -70.90 -11.16
N CYS A 7 25.67 -69.97 -11.61
CA CYS A 7 25.98 -68.75 -10.88
C CYS A 7 24.94 -67.68 -11.22
N ILE A 8 24.16 -67.22 -10.23
CA ILE A 8 23.34 -66.01 -10.36
C ILE A 8 24.24 -64.84 -9.99
N GLY A 9 24.72 -64.10 -10.97
CA GLY A 9 25.43 -62.83 -10.75
C GLY A 9 24.43 -61.71 -10.50
N LEU A 10 24.57 -61.00 -9.37
CA LEU A 10 23.87 -59.74 -9.12
C LEU A 10 24.48 -58.66 -10.02
N VAL A 11 23.71 -58.18 -10.99
CA VAL A 11 24.11 -57.06 -11.87
C VAL A 11 23.76 -55.76 -11.15
N GLN A 12 24.77 -54.95 -10.83
CA GLN A 12 24.63 -53.73 -10.04
C GLN A 12 24.06 -52.54 -10.84
N SER A 13 24.21 -52.55 -12.18
CA SER A 13 23.58 -51.60 -13.10
C SER A 13 23.59 -52.13 -14.54
N VAL A 14 22.53 -51.87 -15.32
CA VAL A 14 22.46 -52.14 -16.76
C VAL A 14 22.31 -50.80 -17.49
N ALA A 15 23.21 -50.50 -18.43
CA ALA A 15 23.12 -49.35 -19.31
C ALA A 15 22.68 -49.80 -20.71
N TYR A 16 21.51 -49.34 -21.16
CA TYR A 16 21.02 -49.61 -22.51
C TYR A 16 21.51 -48.52 -23.47
N HIS A 17 22.24 -48.92 -24.51
CA HIS A 17 22.57 -48.04 -25.63
C HIS A 17 21.57 -48.31 -26.78
N ILE A 18 20.61 -47.41 -26.97
CA ILE A 18 19.69 -47.46 -28.10
C ILE A 18 20.41 -46.89 -29.33
N LYS A 19 20.68 -47.72 -30.33
CA LYS A 19 21.08 -47.27 -31.67
C LYS A 19 19.82 -47.11 -32.53
N PRO A 20 19.53 -45.92 -33.10
CA PRO A 20 18.41 -45.78 -34.01
C PRO A 20 18.74 -46.48 -35.33
N ALA A 21 17.86 -47.36 -35.79
CA ALA A 21 17.94 -47.99 -37.10
C ALA A 21 17.04 -47.26 -38.10
N ALA A 22 17.53 -47.08 -39.33
CA ALA A 22 16.81 -46.44 -40.42
C ALA A 22 15.99 -47.47 -41.22
N ARG A 23 14.66 -47.51 -41.02
CA ARG A 23 13.56 -47.85 -41.99
C ARG A 23 12.26 -48.23 -41.26
N HIS A 24 11.12 -48.10 -41.94
CA HIS A 24 9.78 -47.87 -41.37
C HIS A 24 8.84 -49.09 -41.22
N ASP A 25 9.30 -50.33 -41.39
CA ASP A 25 8.40 -51.51 -41.49
C ASP A 25 8.53 -52.55 -40.34
N THR A 26 8.97 -52.15 -39.14
CA THR A 26 9.16 -53.08 -37.99
C THR A 26 8.46 -52.66 -36.70
N LEU A 27 8.24 -53.59 -35.77
CA LEU A 27 7.67 -53.32 -34.43
C LEU A 27 8.55 -52.32 -33.66
N HIS A 28 8.07 -51.09 -33.47
CA HIS A 28 8.72 -50.07 -32.66
C HIS A 28 7.83 -49.68 -31.47
N LEU A 29 8.41 -49.75 -30.27
CA LEU A 29 7.87 -49.02 -29.13
C LEU A 29 8.38 -47.56 -29.19
N PRO A 30 7.60 -46.57 -28.71
CA PRO A 30 8.05 -45.18 -28.62
C PRO A 30 9.38 -45.05 -27.85
N HIS A 31 10.16 -44.00 -28.15
CA HIS A 31 11.49 -43.75 -27.55
C HIS A 31 11.51 -43.63 -26.01
N ASN A 32 10.34 -43.47 -25.38
CA ASN A 32 10.20 -43.23 -23.95
C ASN A 32 9.62 -44.45 -23.20
N VAL A 33 9.65 -45.65 -23.80
CA VAL A 33 9.14 -46.89 -23.18
C VAL A 33 10.29 -47.71 -22.59
N CYS A 34 10.14 -48.12 -21.34
CA CYS A 34 11.02 -49.07 -20.66
C CYS A 34 10.28 -50.40 -20.46
N LEU A 35 10.82 -51.49 -21.01
CA LEU A 35 10.33 -52.84 -20.74
C LEU A 35 11.18 -53.48 -19.65
N VAL A 36 10.52 -53.96 -18.60
CA VAL A 36 11.17 -54.67 -17.50
C VAL A 36 10.68 -56.12 -17.52
N ASP A 37 11.58 -57.06 -17.82
CA ASP A 37 11.29 -58.48 -17.73
C ASP A 37 11.44 -58.95 -16.27
N LEU A 38 10.38 -59.55 -15.73
CA LEU A 38 10.31 -59.99 -14.34
C LEU A 38 10.55 -61.50 -14.25
N PRO A 39 11.15 -61.99 -13.15
CA PRO A 39 11.40 -63.41 -12.99
C PRO A 39 10.09 -64.22 -13.02
N GLY A 40 10.18 -65.48 -13.48
CA GLY A 40 9.05 -66.40 -13.54
C GLY A 40 8.40 -66.63 -12.18
N LEU A 41 7.07 -66.85 -12.21
CA LEU A 41 6.18 -66.95 -11.06
C LEU A 41 6.45 -68.18 -10.15
N ASP A 42 7.24 -69.14 -10.61
CA ASP A 42 7.63 -70.37 -9.87
C ASP A 42 8.89 -70.16 -8.97
N GLY A 43 9.09 -68.93 -8.50
CA GLY A 43 10.33 -68.42 -7.94
C GLY A 43 10.57 -68.59 -6.44
N SER A 44 11.75 -68.15 -5.97
CA SER A 44 12.06 -68.00 -4.54
C SER A 44 11.37 -66.76 -3.95
N PRO A 45 11.26 -66.61 -2.61
CA PRO A 45 10.65 -65.42 -1.98
C PRO A 45 11.27 -64.07 -2.38
N LEU A 46 12.51 -64.06 -2.87
CA LEU A 46 13.15 -62.86 -3.42
C LEU A 46 12.53 -62.44 -4.77
N HIS A 47 12.08 -63.39 -5.58
CA HIS A 47 11.37 -63.09 -6.83
C HIS A 47 10.07 -62.35 -6.51
N ASP A 48 9.36 -62.74 -5.44
CA ASP A 48 8.13 -62.08 -5.03
C ASP A 48 8.33 -60.60 -4.67
N ILE A 49 9.46 -60.24 -4.06
CA ILE A 49 9.79 -58.85 -3.72
C ILE A 49 10.09 -58.05 -4.99
N ILE A 50 10.91 -58.61 -5.89
CA ILE A 50 11.26 -57.97 -7.17
C ILE A 50 9.99 -57.73 -8.01
N ILE A 51 9.10 -58.71 -8.08
CA ILE A 51 7.81 -58.60 -8.78
C ILE A 51 6.93 -57.52 -8.12
N SER A 52 6.88 -57.47 -6.78
CA SER A 52 6.05 -56.49 -6.06
C SER A 52 6.53 -55.05 -6.29
N GLU A 53 7.84 -54.80 -6.19
CA GLU A 53 8.42 -53.47 -6.44
C GLU A 53 8.30 -53.08 -7.92
N GLY A 54 8.55 -54.02 -8.84
CA GLY A 54 8.42 -53.80 -10.27
C GLY A 54 6.99 -53.44 -10.69
N ILE A 55 5.98 -54.09 -10.12
CA ILE A 55 4.56 -53.76 -10.38
C ILE A 55 4.18 -52.42 -9.79
N ARG A 56 4.69 -52.06 -8.60
CA ARG A 56 4.38 -50.79 -7.93
C ARG A 56 4.82 -49.59 -8.77
N GLU A 57 5.97 -49.69 -9.42
CA GLU A 57 6.59 -48.59 -10.17
C GLU A 57 6.22 -48.58 -11.66
N ALA A 58 5.65 -49.66 -12.19
CA ALA A 58 5.30 -49.79 -13.60
C ALA A 58 4.01 -49.05 -13.96
N ASP A 59 4.01 -48.31 -15.08
CA ASP A 59 2.82 -47.62 -15.58
C ASP A 59 1.74 -48.57 -16.10
N ALA A 60 2.16 -49.67 -16.73
CA ALA A 60 1.31 -50.77 -17.19
C ALA A 60 1.98 -52.12 -16.88
N VAL A 61 1.17 -53.16 -16.69
CA VAL A 61 1.64 -54.52 -16.46
C VAL A 61 1.10 -55.44 -17.55
N VAL A 62 1.99 -56.11 -18.27
CA VAL A 62 1.64 -57.09 -19.31
C VAL A 62 1.72 -58.50 -18.73
N PHE A 63 0.57 -59.14 -18.54
CA PHE A 63 0.46 -60.51 -18.06
C PHE A 63 0.48 -61.48 -19.25
N ILE A 64 1.57 -62.22 -19.40
CA ILE A 64 1.76 -63.18 -20.49
C ILE A 64 1.43 -64.59 -20.00
N LEU A 65 0.49 -65.24 -20.67
CA LEU A 65 -0.04 -66.56 -20.36
C LEU A 65 0.19 -67.51 -21.53
N ARG A 66 0.27 -68.82 -21.27
CA ARG A 66 0.32 -69.86 -22.30
C ARG A 66 -0.92 -70.77 -22.20
N PRO A 67 -1.52 -71.20 -23.33
CA PRO A 67 -2.77 -71.98 -23.38
C PRO A 67 -2.86 -73.24 -22.49
N PRO A 68 -1.80 -74.05 -22.26
CA PRO A 68 -1.93 -75.23 -21.37
C PRO A 68 -1.76 -74.90 -19.87
N ARG A 69 -1.65 -73.62 -19.47
CA ARG A 69 -1.27 -73.22 -18.10
C ARG A 69 -2.12 -72.07 -17.52
N ILE A 70 -3.40 -72.02 -17.84
CA ILE A 70 -4.28 -71.00 -17.27
C ILE A 70 -4.78 -71.50 -15.91
N LEU A 71 -4.54 -70.72 -14.84
CA LEU A 71 -4.95 -71.00 -13.45
C LEU A 71 -4.27 -72.21 -12.79
N ASN A 72 -2.94 -72.26 -12.77
CA ASN A 72 -2.22 -73.21 -11.92
C ASN A 72 -2.16 -72.74 -10.45
N ARG A 73 -1.96 -73.65 -9.49
CA ARG A 73 -1.94 -73.34 -8.04
C ARG A 73 -0.96 -72.23 -7.62
N GLY A 74 0.10 -71.99 -8.40
CA GLY A 74 1.05 -70.89 -8.17
C GLY A 74 0.51 -69.51 -8.56
N ASP A 75 -0.37 -69.44 -9.55
CA ASP A 75 -0.87 -68.18 -10.11
C ASP A 75 -1.81 -67.47 -9.13
N ALA A 76 -2.71 -68.20 -8.46
CA ALA A 76 -3.70 -67.61 -7.55
C ALA A 76 -3.10 -66.78 -6.39
N TYR A 77 -1.95 -67.20 -5.86
CA TYR A 77 -1.25 -66.48 -4.79
C TYR A 77 -0.64 -65.16 -5.28
N LEU A 78 -0.03 -65.17 -6.46
CA LEU A 78 0.55 -63.99 -7.10
C LEU A 78 -0.52 -63.03 -7.59
N LEU A 79 -1.60 -63.52 -8.19
CA LEU A 79 -2.73 -62.70 -8.65
C LEU A 79 -3.35 -61.91 -7.47
N ASN A 80 -3.40 -62.50 -6.27
CA ASN A 80 -3.86 -61.81 -5.06
C ASN A 80 -2.89 -60.71 -4.59
N ARG A 81 -1.57 -60.89 -4.80
CA ARG A 81 -0.54 -59.84 -4.52
C ARG A 81 -0.52 -58.74 -5.56
N VAL A 82 -0.60 -59.09 -6.84
CA VAL A 82 -0.71 -58.13 -7.96
C VAL A 82 -1.89 -57.21 -7.71
N ARG A 83 -3.04 -57.78 -7.36
CA ARG A 83 -4.25 -57.02 -6.99
C ARG A 83 -3.98 -56.02 -5.86
N LYS A 84 -3.18 -56.37 -4.85
CA LYS A 84 -2.80 -55.46 -3.75
C LYS A 84 -2.00 -54.23 -4.21
N TYR A 85 -1.10 -54.37 -5.19
CA TYR A 85 -0.22 -53.28 -5.63
C TYR A 85 -0.79 -52.49 -6.80
N VAL A 86 -1.57 -53.13 -7.66
CA VAL A 86 -2.27 -52.45 -8.76
C VAL A 86 -3.47 -51.65 -8.21
N SER A 87 -4.12 -52.13 -7.14
CA SER A 87 -5.27 -51.48 -6.50
C SER A 87 -4.92 -50.77 -5.19
N LEU A 88 -3.95 -49.85 -5.21
CA LEU A 88 -3.48 -49.14 -4.02
C LEU A 88 -4.55 -48.34 -3.24
N ASP A 89 -5.76 -48.13 -3.80
CA ASP A 89 -6.87 -47.46 -3.10
C ASP A 89 -8.27 -48.03 -3.41
N GLY A 90 -8.37 -49.27 -3.93
CA GLY A 90 -9.68 -49.81 -4.36
C GLY A 90 -10.32 -49.02 -5.52
N ALA A 91 -9.54 -48.17 -6.19
CA ALA A 91 -9.98 -47.40 -7.34
C ALA A 91 -10.23 -48.34 -8.53
N ILE A 92 -11.44 -48.22 -9.05
CA ILE A 92 -12.00 -48.87 -10.23
C ILE A 92 -11.13 -48.66 -11.50
N ASP A 93 -10.19 -47.70 -11.50
CA ASP A 93 -9.31 -47.35 -12.63
C ASP A 93 -8.02 -48.21 -12.71
N ALA A 94 -7.70 -48.99 -11.67
CA ALA A 94 -6.52 -49.85 -11.62
C ALA A 94 -6.48 -50.94 -12.72
N ALA A 95 -7.65 -51.41 -13.16
CA ALA A 95 -7.82 -52.44 -14.17
C ALA A 95 -7.33 -52.00 -15.56
N GLU A 96 -7.32 -50.70 -15.85
CA GLU A 96 -6.89 -50.14 -17.13
C GLU A 96 -5.39 -50.35 -17.37
N ARG A 97 -4.58 -50.49 -16.30
CA ARG A 97 -3.12 -50.68 -16.37
C ARG A 97 -2.71 -52.12 -16.73
N ILE A 98 -3.65 -53.08 -16.70
CA ILE A 98 -3.36 -54.50 -16.87
C ILE A 98 -3.65 -54.91 -18.33
N PHE A 99 -2.66 -55.47 -19.01
CA PHE A 99 -2.79 -56.02 -20.36
C PHE A 99 -2.63 -57.53 -20.31
N LEU A 100 -3.70 -58.26 -20.62
CA LEU A 100 -3.68 -59.72 -20.64
C LEU A 100 -3.35 -60.24 -22.03
N VAL A 101 -2.32 -61.09 -22.10
CA VAL A 101 -1.78 -61.62 -23.35
C VAL A 101 -1.72 -63.14 -23.27
N LEU A 102 -2.54 -63.80 -24.07
CA LEU A 102 -2.43 -65.23 -24.33
C LEU A 102 -1.45 -65.43 -25.49
N ASN A 103 -0.22 -65.87 -25.18
CA ASN A 103 0.84 -66.09 -26.15
C ASN A 103 0.93 -67.57 -26.56
N ALA A 104 1.54 -67.86 -27.71
CA ALA A 104 1.65 -69.19 -28.31
C ALA A 104 0.29 -69.80 -28.73
N VAL A 105 -0.63 -68.96 -29.19
CA VAL A 105 -1.93 -69.41 -29.74
C VAL A 105 -1.75 -70.30 -30.97
N ASP A 106 -0.65 -70.08 -31.68
CA ASP A 106 -0.21 -70.89 -32.79
C ASP A 106 0.18 -72.33 -32.42
N ASP A 107 0.40 -72.65 -31.13
CA ASP A 107 0.66 -74.02 -30.66
C ASP A 107 -0.62 -74.78 -30.28
N ILE A 108 -1.79 -74.13 -30.28
CA ILE A 108 -3.05 -74.81 -29.99
C ILE A 108 -3.45 -75.69 -31.19
N THR A 109 -3.31 -77.01 -31.09
CA THR A 109 -3.71 -77.97 -32.13
C THR A 109 -5.19 -78.33 -32.03
N ARG A 110 -5.84 -78.65 -33.16
CA ARG A 110 -7.27 -79.01 -33.21
C ARG A 110 -7.63 -80.22 -32.34
N ASP A 111 -6.69 -81.14 -32.11
CA ASP A 111 -6.91 -82.36 -31.31
C ASP A 111 -6.93 -82.12 -29.79
N ASP A 112 -6.57 -80.91 -29.32
CA ASP A 112 -6.57 -80.55 -27.90
C ASP A 112 -7.92 -79.96 -27.48
N HIS A 113 -9.01 -80.67 -27.81
CA HIS A 113 -10.40 -80.22 -27.68
C HIS A 113 -10.79 -79.77 -26.26
N ARG A 114 -10.17 -80.33 -25.22
CA ARG A 114 -10.42 -79.96 -23.82
C ARG A 114 -9.92 -78.57 -23.46
N THR A 115 -8.89 -78.09 -24.17
CA THR A 115 -8.21 -76.83 -23.90
C THR A 115 -8.92 -75.66 -24.60
N LEU A 116 -9.53 -75.89 -25.77
CA LEU A 116 -10.23 -74.85 -26.55
C LEU A 116 -11.63 -74.49 -26.01
N GLU A 117 -12.40 -75.47 -25.50
CA GLU A 117 -13.77 -75.21 -25.00
C GLU A 117 -13.78 -74.47 -23.65
N ASN A 118 -12.82 -74.76 -22.77
CA ASN A 118 -12.74 -74.15 -21.43
C ASN A 118 -11.98 -72.82 -21.42
N LEU A 119 -11.10 -72.58 -22.41
CA LEU A 119 -10.26 -71.38 -22.49
C LEU A 119 -11.00 -70.04 -22.31
N PRO A 120 -12.15 -69.78 -22.96
CA PRO A 120 -12.87 -68.52 -22.77
C PRO A 120 -13.41 -68.35 -21.35
N ARG A 121 -13.79 -69.46 -20.69
CA ARG A 121 -14.25 -69.46 -19.30
C ARG A 121 -13.08 -69.24 -18.34
N ASP A 122 -12.00 -69.98 -18.52
CA ASP A 122 -10.81 -69.88 -17.67
C ASP A 122 -10.17 -68.48 -17.74
N MET A 123 -10.14 -67.88 -18.94
CA MET A 123 -9.71 -66.49 -19.12
C MET A 123 -10.65 -65.50 -18.44
N ARG A 124 -11.96 -65.75 -18.45
CA ARG A 124 -12.94 -64.90 -17.76
C ARG A 124 -12.78 -64.95 -16.24
N ASP A 125 -12.63 -66.16 -15.71
CA ASP A 125 -12.42 -66.38 -14.28
C ASP A 125 -11.10 -65.72 -13.83
N LEU A 126 -10.04 -65.79 -14.64
CA LEU A 126 -8.77 -65.09 -14.40
C LEU A 126 -8.92 -63.56 -14.42
N MET A 127 -9.65 -63.02 -15.41
CA MET A 127 -9.92 -61.58 -15.51
C MET A 127 -10.66 -61.06 -14.30
N ASP A 128 -11.71 -61.76 -13.85
CA ASP A 128 -12.48 -61.36 -12.67
C ASP A 128 -11.67 -61.48 -11.38
N LEU A 129 -10.73 -62.43 -11.29
CA LEU A 129 -9.84 -62.57 -10.15
C LEU A 129 -8.80 -61.44 -10.07
N LEU A 130 -8.26 -61.03 -11.21
CA LEU A 130 -7.30 -59.92 -11.33
C LEU A 130 -7.94 -58.56 -11.10
N ALA A 131 -9.06 -58.31 -11.78
CA ALA A 131 -9.75 -57.05 -11.81
C ALA A 131 -11.26 -57.29 -12.06
N PRO A 132 -12.09 -57.26 -11.00
CA PRO A 132 -13.53 -57.48 -11.13
C PRO A 132 -14.15 -56.55 -12.18
N GLY A 133 -14.90 -57.11 -13.14
CA GLY A 133 -15.56 -56.33 -14.20
C GLY A 133 -14.65 -55.92 -15.36
N TYR A 134 -13.39 -56.39 -15.41
CA TYR A 134 -12.44 -56.14 -16.49
C TYR A 134 -13.02 -56.53 -17.87
N ALA A 135 -13.63 -57.71 -17.98
CA ALA A 135 -14.19 -58.21 -19.24
C ALA A 135 -15.32 -57.33 -19.80
N ALA A 136 -16.12 -56.69 -18.94
CA ALA A 136 -17.19 -55.79 -19.35
C ALA A 136 -16.66 -54.43 -19.80
N ARG A 137 -15.63 -53.91 -19.12
CA ARG A 137 -15.07 -52.57 -19.38
C ARG A 137 -14.11 -52.54 -20.55
N PHE A 138 -13.41 -53.64 -20.77
CA PHE A 138 -12.39 -53.77 -21.81
C PHE A 138 -12.75 -54.85 -22.82
N ALA A 139 -14.05 -55.06 -23.11
CA ALA A 139 -14.59 -56.14 -23.94
C ALA A 139 -13.90 -56.31 -25.30
N HIS A 140 -13.38 -55.22 -25.87
CA HIS A 140 -12.77 -55.17 -27.20
C HIS A 140 -11.27 -54.87 -27.20
N ARG A 141 -10.59 -54.98 -26.06
CA ARG A 141 -9.19 -54.56 -25.92
C ARG A 141 -8.23 -55.34 -26.84
N GLY A 142 -8.46 -56.65 -27.01
CA GLY A 142 -7.74 -57.51 -27.95
C GLY A 142 -8.47 -57.75 -29.26
N GLY A 143 -9.41 -56.86 -29.64
CA GLY A 143 -10.28 -57.01 -30.81
C GLY A 143 -11.67 -57.52 -30.42
N GLU A 144 -11.96 -58.79 -30.71
CA GLU A 144 -13.25 -59.42 -30.35
C GLU A 144 -13.28 -59.97 -28.92
N GLN A 145 -12.14 -59.91 -28.22
CA GLN A 145 -11.96 -60.44 -26.87
C GLN A 145 -11.32 -59.38 -25.96
N PRO A 146 -11.53 -59.47 -24.63
CA PRO A 146 -10.94 -58.54 -23.66
C PRO A 146 -9.44 -58.75 -23.40
N TYR A 147 -8.81 -59.72 -24.06
CA TYR A 147 -7.38 -60.05 -23.95
C TYR A 147 -6.77 -60.25 -25.34
N PHE A 148 -5.45 -60.05 -25.45
CA PHE A 148 -4.72 -60.21 -26.70
C PHE A 148 -4.34 -61.67 -26.92
N THR A 149 -4.70 -62.23 -28.06
CA THR A 149 -4.21 -63.53 -28.52
C THR A 149 -3.02 -63.30 -29.44
N THR A 150 -1.84 -63.82 -29.10
CA THR A 150 -0.59 -63.46 -29.79
C THR A 150 0.27 -64.67 -30.12
N SER A 151 1.18 -64.47 -31.07
CA SER A 151 2.28 -65.40 -31.38
C SER A 151 3.60 -64.64 -31.40
N ALA A 152 4.29 -64.61 -30.26
CA ALA A 152 5.58 -63.91 -30.15
C ALA A 152 6.66 -64.52 -31.06
N TRP A 153 6.65 -65.85 -31.24
CA TRP A 153 7.60 -66.53 -32.11
C TRP A 153 7.41 -66.11 -33.57
N VAL A 154 6.18 -66.14 -34.08
CA VAL A 154 5.88 -65.68 -35.45
C VAL A 154 6.20 -64.20 -35.63
N ALA A 155 5.89 -63.35 -34.65
CA ALA A 155 6.25 -61.93 -34.71
C ALA A 155 7.77 -61.73 -34.82
N LEU A 156 8.55 -62.45 -34.01
CA LEU A 156 10.01 -62.37 -34.02
C LEU A 156 10.59 -62.85 -35.35
N SER A 157 10.15 -64.01 -35.85
CA SER A 157 10.61 -64.56 -37.13
C SER A 157 10.24 -63.68 -38.32
N ALA A 158 9.01 -63.16 -38.35
CA ALA A 158 8.56 -62.23 -39.39
C ALA A 158 9.33 -60.90 -39.34
N GLN A 159 9.59 -60.37 -38.15
CA GLN A 159 10.39 -59.15 -37.97
C GLN A 159 11.85 -59.34 -38.42
N HIS A 160 12.45 -60.48 -38.10
CA HIS A 160 13.81 -60.83 -38.54
C HIS A 160 13.89 -60.91 -40.08
N ALA A 161 12.90 -61.55 -40.71
CA ALA A 161 12.81 -61.66 -42.16
C ALA A 161 12.58 -60.30 -42.86
N LEU A 162 11.72 -59.43 -42.31
CA LEU A 162 11.52 -58.06 -42.81
C LEU A 162 12.79 -57.19 -42.71
N GLN A 163 13.68 -57.50 -41.76
CA GLN A 163 14.98 -56.84 -41.63
C GLN A 163 16.06 -57.44 -42.54
N GLY A 164 15.72 -58.46 -43.35
CA GLY A 164 16.61 -59.12 -44.29
C GLY A 164 17.43 -60.28 -43.70
N GLY A 165 17.07 -60.78 -42.52
CA GLY A 165 17.69 -61.95 -41.90
C GLY A 165 17.00 -63.27 -42.25
N ASP A 166 17.72 -64.39 -42.16
CA ASP A 166 17.17 -65.72 -42.43
C ASP A 166 16.21 -66.18 -41.32
N ILE A 167 15.19 -66.95 -41.67
CA ILE A 167 14.26 -67.55 -40.70
C ILE A 167 14.92 -68.77 -40.07
N GLU A 168 15.02 -68.78 -38.73
CA GLU A 168 15.73 -69.83 -37.96
C GLU A 168 15.14 -71.24 -38.17
N ASP A 169 13.80 -71.36 -38.25
CA ASP A 169 13.11 -72.61 -38.59
C ASP A 169 12.04 -72.35 -39.68
N PRO A 170 12.42 -72.47 -40.96
CA PRO A 170 11.52 -72.27 -42.09
C PRO A 170 10.36 -73.27 -42.11
N THR A 171 10.56 -74.49 -41.62
CA THR A 171 9.54 -75.55 -41.65
C THR A 171 8.41 -75.25 -40.67
N THR A 172 8.76 -74.82 -39.46
CA THR A 172 7.79 -74.35 -38.47
C THR A 172 7.13 -73.07 -38.97
N TYR A 173 7.88 -72.12 -39.55
CA TYR A 173 7.31 -70.87 -40.05
C TYR A 173 6.27 -71.10 -41.17
N HIS A 174 6.57 -71.97 -42.13
CA HIS A 174 5.62 -72.37 -43.19
C HIS A 174 4.35 -72.98 -42.59
N SER A 175 4.50 -73.91 -41.63
CA SER A 175 3.34 -74.54 -40.97
C SER A 175 2.42 -73.52 -40.28
N LYS A 176 3.02 -72.46 -39.73
CA LYS A 176 2.32 -71.39 -39.02
C LYS A 176 1.65 -70.44 -40.02
N ALA A 177 2.29 -70.14 -41.15
CA ALA A 177 1.70 -69.38 -42.25
C ALA A 177 0.43 -70.05 -42.78
N VAL A 178 0.49 -71.36 -43.02
CA VAL A 178 -0.68 -72.17 -43.39
C VAL A 178 -1.77 -72.10 -42.32
N LYS A 179 -1.41 -72.21 -41.04
CA LYS A 179 -2.37 -72.12 -39.92
C LYS A 179 -3.05 -70.75 -39.82
N PHE A 180 -2.33 -69.66 -40.12
CA PHE A 180 -2.88 -68.30 -40.13
C PHE A 180 -3.58 -67.94 -41.44
N GLY A 181 -3.46 -68.76 -42.48
CA GLY A 181 -4.03 -68.49 -43.80
C GLY A 181 -3.31 -67.35 -44.53
N VAL A 182 -2.01 -67.21 -44.29
CA VAL A 182 -1.16 -66.14 -44.86
C VAL A 182 -0.09 -66.77 -45.75
N ASP A 183 0.29 -66.06 -46.82
CA ASP A 183 1.42 -66.45 -47.66
C ASP A 183 2.73 -66.34 -46.85
N GLU A 184 3.55 -67.39 -46.85
CA GLU A 184 4.81 -67.41 -46.10
C GLU A 184 5.80 -66.33 -46.57
N ALA A 185 5.72 -65.94 -47.85
CA ALA A 185 6.54 -64.89 -48.44
C ALA A 185 6.08 -63.48 -48.01
N ASP A 186 4.85 -63.34 -47.52
CA ASP A 186 4.32 -62.07 -46.99
C ASP A 186 4.60 -61.95 -45.49
N HIS A 187 5.86 -61.62 -45.19
CA HIS A 187 6.32 -61.42 -43.81
C HIS A 187 5.59 -60.29 -43.09
N ALA A 188 5.07 -59.28 -43.81
CA ALA A 188 4.29 -58.19 -43.23
C ALA A 188 2.90 -58.69 -42.78
N ALA A 189 2.23 -59.49 -43.61
CA ALA A 189 0.97 -60.13 -43.24
C ALA A 189 1.16 -61.16 -42.10
N MET A 190 2.29 -61.87 -42.07
CA MET A 190 2.64 -62.76 -40.95
C MET A 190 2.83 -62.00 -39.64
N LEU A 191 3.52 -60.85 -39.68
CA LEU A 191 3.66 -59.97 -38.52
C LEU A 191 2.31 -59.44 -38.04
N ALA A 192 1.41 -59.06 -38.95
CA ALA A 192 0.05 -58.65 -38.61
C ALA A 192 -0.76 -59.80 -37.98
N ALA A 193 -0.67 -61.01 -38.55
CA ALA A 193 -1.36 -62.21 -38.06
C ALA A 193 -0.90 -62.64 -36.66
N SER A 194 0.35 -62.31 -36.27
CA SER A 194 0.87 -62.54 -34.92
C SER A 194 0.14 -61.74 -33.82
N ARG A 195 -0.60 -60.68 -34.21
CA ARG A 195 -1.32 -59.73 -33.34
C ARG A 195 -0.46 -58.99 -32.30
N ILE A 196 0.86 -59.17 -32.31
CA ILE A 196 1.79 -58.35 -31.51
C ILE A 196 1.72 -56.85 -31.89
N PRO A 197 1.57 -56.46 -33.19
CA PRO A 197 1.37 -55.06 -33.54
C PRO A 197 0.15 -54.41 -32.90
N ALA A 198 -0.96 -55.15 -32.77
CA ALA A 198 -2.18 -54.64 -32.12
C ALA A 198 -1.98 -54.40 -30.61
N LEU A 199 -1.24 -55.30 -29.94
CA LEU A 199 -0.83 -55.10 -28.54
C LEU A 199 0.06 -53.87 -28.39
N ALA A 200 1.07 -53.71 -29.25
CA ALA A 200 1.98 -52.57 -29.24
C ALA A 200 1.25 -51.24 -29.47
N GLN A 201 0.29 -51.20 -30.39
CA GLN A 201 -0.54 -50.02 -30.63
C GLN A 201 -1.39 -49.68 -29.40
N SER A 202 -2.06 -50.66 -28.80
CA SER A 202 -2.89 -50.42 -27.60
C SER A 202 -2.08 -49.93 -26.40
N LEU A 203 -0.87 -50.47 -26.19
CA LEU A 203 0.07 -49.99 -25.17
C LEU A 203 0.55 -48.56 -25.47
N THR A 204 0.78 -48.24 -26.74
CA THR A 204 1.19 -46.89 -27.17
C THR A 204 0.08 -45.88 -26.94
N ASP A 205 -1.17 -46.24 -27.24
CA ASP A 205 -2.33 -45.38 -27.04
C ASP A 205 -2.54 -45.13 -25.54
N PHE A 206 -2.50 -46.17 -24.70
CA PHE A 206 -2.55 -46.05 -23.25
C PHE A 206 -1.45 -45.12 -22.70
N ALA A 207 -0.21 -45.27 -23.16
CA ALA A 207 0.90 -44.44 -22.75
C ALA A 207 0.75 -42.97 -23.19
N ARG A 208 0.05 -42.70 -24.31
CA ARG A 208 -0.17 -41.34 -24.80
C ARG A 208 -1.35 -40.66 -24.13
N THR A 209 -2.48 -41.34 -23.97
CA THR A 209 -3.70 -40.70 -23.50
C THR A 209 -3.79 -40.76 -21.98
N VAL A 210 -3.69 -41.94 -21.40
CA VAL A 210 -3.95 -42.15 -19.96
C VAL A 210 -2.78 -41.66 -19.10
N ARG A 211 -1.53 -41.93 -19.52
CA ARG A 211 -0.36 -41.57 -18.71
C ARG A 211 -0.06 -40.07 -18.72
N ILE A 212 -0.14 -39.41 -19.88
CA ILE A 212 0.12 -37.97 -20.00
C ILE A 212 -0.94 -37.19 -19.21
N GLU A 213 -2.22 -37.56 -19.32
CA GLU A 213 -3.28 -36.94 -18.54
C GLU A 213 -3.10 -37.15 -17.04
N ALA A 214 -2.70 -38.35 -16.60
CA ALA A 214 -2.42 -38.63 -15.19
C ALA A 214 -1.24 -37.78 -14.67
N GLN A 215 -0.14 -37.68 -15.42
CA GLN A 215 1.01 -36.85 -15.04
C GLN A 215 0.67 -35.35 -14.99
N LEU A 216 -0.12 -34.86 -15.95
CA LEU A 216 -0.61 -33.48 -15.94
C LEU A 216 -1.53 -33.21 -14.74
N ARG A 217 -2.40 -34.16 -14.39
CA ARG A 217 -3.28 -34.07 -13.23
C ARG A 217 -2.49 -34.06 -11.93
N GLU A 218 -1.51 -34.94 -11.78
CA GLU A 218 -0.61 -34.98 -10.62
C GLU A 218 0.21 -33.68 -10.50
N GLY A 219 0.75 -33.19 -11.61
CA GLY A 219 1.47 -31.93 -11.68
C GLY A 219 0.61 -30.74 -11.27
N ARG A 220 -0.64 -30.68 -11.76
CA ARG A 220 -1.62 -29.66 -11.34
C ARG A 220 -1.92 -29.74 -9.85
N GLN A 221 -2.20 -30.93 -9.33
CA GLN A 221 -2.46 -31.10 -7.89
C GLN A 221 -1.26 -30.73 -7.02
N ALA A 222 -0.03 -30.95 -7.49
CA ALA A 222 1.18 -30.52 -6.79
C ALA A 222 1.31 -28.99 -6.78
N LEU A 223 1.07 -28.33 -7.93
CA LEU A 223 1.04 -26.86 -8.03
C LEU A 223 -0.04 -26.27 -7.12
N ASP A 224 -1.27 -26.80 -7.14
CA ASP A 224 -2.37 -26.34 -6.28
C ASP A 224 -2.02 -26.43 -4.79
N ARG A 225 -1.34 -27.51 -4.39
CA ARG A 225 -0.85 -27.69 -3.01
C ARG A 225 0.20 -26.64 -2.63
N ILE A 226 1.16 -26.36 -3.51
CA ILE A 226 2.20 -25.35 -3.29
C ILE A 226 1.55 -23.97 -3.18
N THR A 227 0.68 -23.60 -4.12
CA THR A 227 -0.04 -22.32 -4.13
C THR A 227 -0.84 -22.14 -2.85
N ARG A 228 -1.62 -23.14 -2.44
CA ARG A 228 -2.41 -23.08 -1.19
C ARG A 228 -1.52 -22.92 0.04
N SER A 229 -0.45 -23.69 0.14
CA SER A 229 0.49 -23.62 1.27
C SER A 229 1.17 -22.25 1.36
N LEU A 230 1.59 -21.66 0.23
CA LEU A 230 2.16 -20.32 0.19
C LEU A 230 1.12 -19.26 0.60
N ALA A 231 -0.11 -19.35 0.08
CA ALA A 231 -1.19 -18.43 0.44
C ALA A 231 -1.52 -18.46 1.95
N GLU A 232 -1.59 -19.64 2.53
CA GLU A 232 -1.80 -19.85 3.97
C GLU A 232 -0.63 -19.30 4.79
N THR A 233 0.61 -19.56 4.38
CA THR A 233 1.82 -19.05 5.05
C THR A 233 1.84 -17.52 5.07
N TYR A 234 1.64 -16.88 3.92
CA TYR A 234 1.58 -15.41 3.84
C TYR A 234 0.42 -14.83 4.65
N SER A 235 -0.74 -15.50 4.65
CA SER A 235 -1.92 -15.07 5.44
C SER A 235 -1.65 -15.15 6.94
N SER A 236 -1.04 -16.24 7.41
CA SER A 236 -0.67 -16.43 8.82
C SER A 236 0.38 -15.43 9.28
N GLU A 237 1.41 -15.18 8.47
CA GLU A 237 2.46 -14.19 8.78
C GLU A 237 1.87 -12.76 8.85
N ILE A 238 1.02 -12.38 7.89
CA ILE A 238 0.29 -11.09 7.94
C ILE A 238 -0.57 -11.00 9.20
N LYS A 239 -1.31 -12.06 9.57
CA LYS A 239 -2.14 -12.05 10.78
C LYS A 239 -1.32 -11.88 12.06
N LEU A 240 -0.15 -12.51 12.14
CA LEU A 240 0.76 -12.40 13.27
C LEU A 240 1.33 -10.98 13.38
N LEU A 241 1.84 -10.42 12.28
CA LEU A 241 2.43 -9.07 12.26
C LEU A 241 1.39 -7.98 12.58
N THR A 242 0.15 -8.16 12.15
CA THR A 242 -0.89 -7.12 12.21
C THR A 242 -1.94 -7.36 13.30
N ASN A 243 -1.75 -8.37 14.17
CA ASN A 243 -2.77 -8.83 15.11
C ASN A 243 -4.16 -9.04 14.47
N GLY A 244 -4.18 -9.52 13.21
CA GLY A 244 -5.39 -9.80 12.45
C GLY A 244 -5.96 -8.64 11.61
N GLN A 245 -5.35 -7.45 11.61
CA GLN A 245 -5.83 -6.29 10.83
C GLN A 245 -5.51 -6.38 9.32
N GLY A 246 -4.49 -7.14 8.94
CA GLY A 246 -4.07 -7.29 7.56
C GLY A 246 -3.61 -5.97 6.93
N ILE A 247 -3.97 -5.72 5.67
CA ILE A 247 -3.56 -4.48 4.96
C ILE A 247 -4.14 -3.20 5.59
N ALA A 248 -5.18 -3.32 6.42
CA ALA A 248 -5.72 -2.18 7.17
C ALA A 248 -4.70 -1.64 8.18
N PHE A 249 -3.79 -2.48 8.71
CA PHE A 249 -2.68 -2.06 9.57
C PHE A 249 -1.83 -0.96 8.93
N VAL A 250 -1.39 -1.17 7.68
CA VAL A 250 -0.57 -0.20 6.94
C VAL A 250 -1.31 1.13 6.80
N LYS A 251 -2.61 1.10 6.48
CA LYS A 251 -3.43 2.30 6.36
C LYS A 251 -3.60 3.03 7.70
N THR A 252 -3.80 2.28 8.79
CA THR A 252 -3.92 2.84 10.14
C THR A 252 -2.61 3.49 10.56
N GLU A 253 -1.48 2.87 10.23
CA GLU A 253 -0.16 3.37 10.59
C GLU A 253 0.22 4.64 9.80
N ASP A 254 -0.01 4.65 8.50
CA ASP A 254 0.20 5.86 7.68
C ASP A 254 -0.72 7.02 8.14
N ALA A 255 -1.97 6.71 8.53
CA ALA A 255 -2.89 7.70 9.09
C ALA A 255 -2.46 8.18 10.49
N ARG A 256 -1.85 7.33 11.31
CA ARG A 256 -1.26 7.69 12.60
C ARG A 256 -0.12 8.68 12.41
N LEU A 257 0.81 8.40 11.50
CA LEU A 257 1.95 9.28 11.20
C LEU A 257 1.50 10.66 10.69
N LEU A 258 0.50 10.71 9.82
CA LEU A 258 -0.08 11.98 9.39
C LEU A 258 -0.73 12.75 10.54
N ARG A 259 -1.38 12.08 11.49
CA ARG A 259 -1.96 12.72 12.67
C ARG A 259 -0.88 13.27 13.60
N GLU A 260 0.18 12.51 13.85
CA GLU A 260 1.30 12.97 14.70
C GLU A 260 1.99 14.20 14.11
N ARG A 261 2.16 14.24 12.79
CA ARG A 261 2.71 15.41 12.10
C ARG A 261 1.77 16.62 12.16
N GLN A 262 0.45 16.38 12.05
CA GLN A 262 -0.54 17.44 12.22
C GLN A 262 -0.48 18.02 13.64
N GLU A 263 -0.48 17.15 14.66
CA GLU A 263 -0.38 17.55 16.07
C GLU A 263 0.91 18.34 16.32
N ALA A 264 2.06 17.86 15.84
CA ALA A 264 3.33 18.57 15.97
C ALA A 264 3.32 19.95 15.31
N LEU A 265 2.65 20.13 14.17
CA LEU A 265 2.52 21.43 13.51
C LEU A 265 1.53 22.35 14.25
N THR A 266 0.45 21.79 14.79
CA THR A 266 -0.50 22.51 15.64
C THR A 266 0.20 23.03 16.90
N ASP A 267 0.94 22.17 17.60
CA ASP A 267 1.71 22.54 18.79
C ASP A 267 2.73 23.63 18.46
N PHE A 268 3.43 23.51 17.33
CA PHE A 268 4.39 24.52 16.88
C PHE A 268 3.76 25.91 16.66
N ILE A 269 2.54 25.97 16.09
CA ILE A 269 1.81 27.24 15.88
C ILE A 269 1.37 27.83 17.22
N VAL A 270 0.85 27.00 18.12
CA VAL A 270 0.44 27.45 19.47
C VAL A 270 1.64 27.96 20.26
N ASP A 271 2.76 27.22 20.24
CA ASP A 271 4.02 27.61 20.88
C ASP A 271 4.60 28.90 20.30
N PHE A 272 4.37 29.16 19.01
CA PHE A 272 4.73 30.46 18.42
C PHE A 272 3.94 31.60 19.05
N ARG A 273 2.60 31.48 19.17
CA ARG A 273 1.78 32.50 19.83
C ARG A 273 2.16 32.68 21.30
N LEU A 274 2.36 31.60 22.05
CA LEU A 274 2.77 31.67 23.46
C LEU A 274 4.07 32.45 23.64
N ARG A 275 5.07 32.22 22.77
CA ARG A 275 6.31 33.02 22.77
C ARG A 275 6.06 34.50 22.47
N GLN A 276 5.11 34.84 21.60
CA GLN A 276 4.74 36.25 21.38
C GLN A 276 4.09 36.88 22.62
N LEU A 277 3.32 36.11 23.39
CA LEU A 277 2.74 36.57 24.65
C LEU A 277 3.83 36.86 25.70
N ASP A 278 4.87 36.04 25.77
CA ASP A 278 6.01 36.26 26.68
C ASP A 278 6.76 37.56 26.36
N HIS A 279 6.78 37.99 25.09
CA HIS A 279 7.40 39.24 24.64
C HIS A 279 6.49 40.47 24.73
N LEU A 280 5.26 40.35 25.26
CA LEU A 280 4.32 41.48 25.34
C LEU A 280 4.82 42.61 26.22
N ASP A 281 5.54 42.31 27.30
CA ASP A 281 6.05 43.34 28.21
C ASP A 281 7.19 44.15 27.57
N ASP A 282 8.04 43.50 26.76
CA ASP A 282 9.08 44.17 25.97
C ASP A 282 8.43 45.08 24.93
N LEU A 283 7.45 44.57 24.18
CA LEU A 283 6.70 45.36 23.21
C LEU A 283 5.96 46.53 23.86
N ARG A 284 5.41 46.34 25.07
CA ARG A 284 4.79 47.43 25.85
C ARG A 284 5.80 48.53 26.18
N ALA A 285 7.02 48.17 26.56
CA ALA A 285 8.07 49.14 26.85
C ALA A 285 8.44 49.94 25.58
N ASP A 286 8.59 49.28 24.44
CA ASP A 286 8.89 49.91 23.16
C ASP A 286 7.77 50.85 22.69
N LEU A 287 6.51 50.43 22.81
CA LEU A 287 5.36 51.26 22.49
C LEU A 287 5.24 52.48 23.39
N ARG A 288 5.56 52.34 24.69
CA ARG A 288 5.59 53.48 25.61
C ARG A 288 6.70 54.46 25.25
N ALA A 289 7.87 53.98 24.86
CA ALA A 289 8.96 54.83 24.38
C ALA A 289 8.54 55.59 23.12
N GLU A 290 7.90 54.92 22.17
CA GLU A 290 7.36 55.56 20.96
C GLU A 290 6.24 56.56 21.27
N ALA A 291 5.34 56.22 22.19
CA ALA A 291 4.29 57.12 22.66
C ALA A 291 4.86 58.41 23.26
N ILE A 292 5.98 58.33 24.00
CA ILE A 292 6.70 59.52 24.50
C ILE A 292 7.24 60.35 23.34
N ARG A 293 7.87 59.72 22.33
CA ARG A 293 8.36 60.42 21.13
C ARG A 293 7.23 61.11 20.37
N ILE A 294 6.05 60.48 20.27
CA ILE A 294 4.85 61.08 19.70
C ILE A 294 4.45 62.32 20.51
N CYS A 295 4.39 62.23 21.84
CA CYS A 295 4.06 63.37 22.69
C CYS A 295 5.06 64.52 22.53
N ASP A 296 6.36 64.23 22.46
CA ASP A 296 7.40 65.25 22.23
C ASP A 296 7.23 65.95 20.87
N ALA A 297 6.89 65.19 19.82
CA ALA A 297 6.63 65.74 18.49
C ALA A 297 5.34 66.59 18.45
N ILE A 298 4.30 66.17 19.18
CA ILE A 298 3.07 66.96 19.34
C ILE A 298 3.37 68.26 20.07
N ASP A 299 4.13 68.21 21.15
CA ASP A 299 4.50 69.39 21.94
C ASP A 299 5.32 70.39 21.12
N ALA A 300 6.29 69.90 20.34
CA ALA A 300 7.04 70.74 19.41
C ALA A 300 6.10 71.44 18.41
N ARG A 301 5.13 70.71 17.85
CA ARG A 301 4.17 71.26 16.91
C ARG A 301 3.21 72.28 17.54
N LEU A 302 2.73 72.01 18.76
CA LEU A 302 1.91 72.94 19.52
C LEU A 302 2.69 74.21 19.85
N ARG A 303 3.95 74.08 20.30
CA ARG A 303 4.83 75.22 20.60
C ARG A 303 4.98 76.17 19.40
N GLU A 304 5.10 75.64 18.19
CA GLU A 304 5.17 76.45 16.96
C GLU A 304 3.88 77.20 16.62
N GLU A 305 2.71 76.59 16.85
CA GLU A 305 1.41 77.13 16.41
C GLU A 305 0.73 78.01 17.48
N LEU A 306 1.01 77.80 18.77
CA LEU A 306 0.40 78.54 19.88
C LEU A 306 0.52 80.08 19.76
N PRO A 307 1.68 80.67 19.40
CA PRO A 307 1.77 82.11 19.17
C PRO A 307 0.85 82.63 18.07
N ARG A 308 0.65 81.85 17.00
CA ARG A 308 -0.23 82.22 15.87
C ARG A 308 -1.70 82.16 16.28
N LEU A 309 -2.10 81.09 16.96
CA LEU A 309 -3.44 80.94 17.52
C LEU A 309 -3.73 82.09 18.50
N TRP A 310 -2.79 82.39 19.40
CA TRP A 310 -2.93 83.46 20.37
C TRP A 310 -3.12 84.83 19.69
N LYS A 311 -2.28 85.16 18.70
CA LYS A 311 -2.38 86.40 17.92
C LYS A 311 -3.73 86.55 17.21
N ARG A 312 -4.33 85.44 16.74
CA ARG A 312 -5.63 85.41 16.06
C ARG A 312 -6.79 85.71 17.03
N PHE A 313 -6.72 85.24 18.27
CA PHE A 313 -7.80 85.37 19.25
C PHE A 313 -7.58 86.46 20.31
N PHE A 314 -6.42 87.14 20.30
CA PHE A 314 -6.11 88.20 21.26
C PHE A 314 -7.00 89.44 21.06
N ILE A 315 -7.74 89.82 22.11
CA ILE A 315 -8.53 91.05 22.16
C ILE A 315 -7.83 92.07 23.07
N ALA A 316 -7.48 93.24 22.51
CA ALA A 316 -6.91 94.36 23.26
C ALA A 316 -8.02 95.23 23.85
N ASP A 317 -8.50 94.95 25.06
CA ASP A 317 -9.46 95.83 25.76
C ASP A 317 -8.85 96.44 27.04
N ARG A 318 -8.94 97.77 27.17
CA ARG A 318 -8.40 98.55 28.30
C ARG A 318 -9.35 98.59 29.50
N TYR A 319 -10.62 98.18 29.36
CA TYR A 319 -11.63 98.25 30.43
C TYR A 319 -11.78 96.92 31.20
N ARG A 320 -11.27 96.87 32.44
CA ARG A 320 -11.15 95.64 33.28
C ARG A 320 -12.43 94.78 33.41
N PRO A 321 -13.64 95.34 33.63
CA PRO A 321 -14.87 94.54 33.75
C PRO A 321 -15.31 93.87 32.44
N ARG A 322 -15.14 94.56 31.30
CA ARG A 322 -15.42 93.99 29.96
C ARG A 322 -14.35 92.98 29.57
N ALA A 323 -13.09 93.26 29.87
CA ALA A 323 -11.97 92.34 29.65
C ALA A 323 -12.13 91.00 30.39
N ARG A 324 -12.82 90.96 31.56
CA ARG A 324 -13.15 89.69 32.25
C ARG A 324 -14.21 88.87 31.51
N LYS A 325 -15.26 89.51 31.00
CA LYS A 325 -16.34 88.84 30.24
C LYS A 325 -15.86 88.35 28.87
N TYR A 326 -15.08 89.18 28.15
CA TYR A 326 -14.45 88.79 26.89
C TYR A 326 -13.32 87.77 27.10
N GLY A 327 -12.63 87.80 28.25
CA GLY A 327 -11.60 86.82 28.61
C GLY A 327 -12.14 85.39 28.66
N LYS A 328 -13.30 85.17 29.31
CA LYS A 328 -13.91 83.82 29.39
C LYS A 328 -14.20 83.23 28.01
N THR A 329 -14.90 83.97 27.15
CA THR A 329 -15.24 83.53 25.78
C THR A 329 -13.99 83.37 24.91
N MET A 330 -12.97 84.21 25.10
CA MET A 330 -11.70 84.08 24.38
C MET A 330 -10.91 82.83 24.78
N TYR A 331 -10.90 82.49 26.08
CA TYR A 331 -10.25 81.27 26.56
C TYR A 331 -10.95 80.00 26.06
N GLU A 332 -12.29 79.98 26.03
CA GLU A 332 -13.05 78.86 25.47
C GLU A 332 -12.74 78.64 23.99
N VAL A 333 -12.75 79.70 23.17
CA VAL A 333 -12.44 79.60 21.74
C VAL A 333 -10.97 79.23 21.49
N PHE A 334 -10.04 79.82 22.24
CA PHE A 334 -8.61 79.50 22.12
C PHE A 334 -8.33 78.05 22.52
N LEU A 335 -8.86 77.59 23.66
CA LEU A 335 -8.67 76.22 24.13
C LEU A 335 -9.29 75.22 23.15
N GLY A 336 -10.48 75.48 22.60
CA GLY A 336 -11.08 74.61 21.58
C GLY A 336 -10.24 74.49 20.29
N GLU A 337 -9.55 75.56 19.87
CA GLU A 337 -8.64 75.50 18.71
C GLU A 337 -7.33 74.75 19.03
N VAL A 338 -6.82 74.86 20.26
CA VAL A 338 -5.67 74.04 20.72
C VAL A 338 -6.07 72.57 20.81
N GLU A 339 -7.27 72.28 21.31
CA GLU A 339 -7.83 70.92 21.40
C GLU A 339 -8.01 70.30 20.01
N LEU A 340 -8.53 71.07 19.04
CA LEU A 340 -8.65 70.63 17.65
C LEU A 340 -7.29 70.36 16.99
N LEU A 341 -6.28 71.20 17.26
CA LEU A 341 -4.93 71.00 16.76
C LEU A 341 -4.28 69.75 17.37
N LEU A 342 -4.42 69.57 18.68
CA LEU A 342 -3.97 68.37 19.40
C LEU A 342 -4.62 67.12 18.81
N TRP A 343 -5.94 67.13 18.60
CA TRP A 343 -6.67 66.02 17.99
C TRP A 343 -6.12 65.64 16.61
N ARG A 344 -5.91 66.62 15.73
CA ARG A 344 -5.35 66.36 14.39
C ARG A 344 -3.99 65.68 14.49
N GLN A 345 -3.15 66.11 15.45
CA GLN A 345 -1.85 65.48 15.63
C GLN A 345 -1.96 64.06 16.21
N LEU A 346 -2.84 63.84 17.19
CA LEU A 346 -3.09 62.52 17.77
C LEU A 346 -3.62 61.54 16.70
N ALA A 347 -4.61 61.95 15.92
CA ALA A 347 -5.23 61.11 14.89
C ALA A 347 -4.25 60.64 13.81
N ILE A 348 -3.22 61.45 13.50
CA ILE A 348 -2.18 61.11 12.53
C ILE A 348 -1.08 60.26 13.18
N ARG A 349 -0.59 60.69 14.35
CA ARG A 349 0.65 60.14 14.92
C ARG A 349 0.42 58.88 15.73
N VAL A 350 -0.73 58.71 16.39
CA VAL A 350 -1.02 57.50 17.18
C VAL A 350 -1.12 56.26 16.30
N GLN A 351 -1.38 56.43 14.99
CA GLN A 351 -1.36 55.31 14.03
C GLN A 351 0.01 54.64 13.88
N SER A 352 1.11 55.36 14.15
CA SER A 352 2.45 54.75 14.07
C SER A 352 2.65 53.66 15.13
N LEU A 353 1.94 53.74 16.27
CA LEU A 353 1.95 52.68 17.29
C LEU A 353 1.33 51.38 16.75
N ALA A 354 0.23 51.47 15.99
CA ALA A 354 -0.38 50.30 15.35
C ALA A 354 0.55 49.67 14.30
N ASP A 355 1.26 50.50 13.53
CA ASP A 355 2.24 50.02 12.56
C ASP A 355 3.43 49.31 13.23
N MET A 356 3.91 49.83 14.36
CA MET A 356 4.98 49.22 15.14
C MET A 356 4.60 47.83 15.67
N VAL A 357 3.40 47.68 16.24
CA VAL A 357 2.91 46.36 16.73
C VAL A 357 2.79 45.35 15.60
N THR A 358 2.22 45.78 14.47
CA THR A 358 2.05 44.91 13.30
C THR A 358 3.39 44.46 12.75
N LEU A 359 4.36 45.39 12.65
CA LEU A 359 5.70 45.10 12.16
C LEU A 359 6.42 44.10 13.08
N ALA A 360 6.35 44.30 14.40
CA ALA A 360 6.96 43.40 15.36
C ALA A 360 6.44 41.96 15.21
N TYR A 361 5.12 41.78 15.06
CA TYR A 361 4.55 40.44 14.83
C TYR A 361 4.98 39.86 13.48
N ARG A 362 5.01 40.67 12.42
CA ARG A 362 5.45 40.20 11.10
C ARG A 362 6.89 39.71 11.13
N GLU A 363 7.79 40.48 11.73
CA GLU A 363 9.20 40.09 11.87
C GLU A 363 9.34 38.82 12.71
N ALA A 364 8.58 38.70 13.81
CA ALA A 364 8.55 37.48 14.61
C ALA A 364 8.00 36.28 13.83
N PHE A 365 6.96 36.47 13.01
CA PHE A 365 6.38 35.43 12.17
C PHE A 365 7.36 34.93 11.11
N GLU A 366 8.07 35.84 10.44
CA GLU A 366 9.12 35.52 9.48
C GLU A 366 10.30 34.81 10.16
N ALA A 367 10.78 35.31 11.30
CA ALA A 367 11.86 34.70 12.09
C ALA A 367 11.48 33.33 12.67
N GLY A 368 10.21 33.16 13.05
CA GLY A 368 9.62 31.91 13.53
C GLY A 368 9.52 30.82 12.46
N ASN A 369 9.76 31.15 11.20
CA ASN A 369 9.77 30.21 10.08
C ASN A 369 8.46 29.39 9.93
N ILE A 370 7.30 29.96 10.31
CA ILE A 370 5.99 29.28 10.23
C ILE A 370 5.72 28.69 8.83
N PRO A 371 5.91 29.41 7.70
CA PRO A 371 5.68 28.83 6.38
C PRO A 371 6.57 27.62 6.09
N ARG A 372 7.84 27.68 6.52
CA ARG A 372 8.79 26.58 6.33
C ARG A 372 8.42 25.37 7.18
N ALA A 373 7.92 25.58 8.40
CA ALA A 373 7.43 24.51 9.24
C ALA A 373 6.23 23.79 8.60
N ILE A 374 5.27 24.54 8.03
CA ILE A 374 4.13 23.98 7.29
C ILE A 374 4.60 23.10 6.11
N VAL A 375 5.55 23.59 5.30
CA VAL A 375 6.09 22.82 4.17
C VAL A 375 6.82 21.57 4.65
N SER A 376 7.71 21.71 5.64
CA SER A 376 8.53 20.60 6.13
C SER A 376 7.70 19.51 6.82
N LEU A 377 6.79 19.88 7.72
CA LEU A 377 5.90 18.93 8.40
C LEU A 377 4.80 18.38 7.50
N GLY A 378 4.47 19.09 6.41
CA GLY A 378 3.64 18.63 5.31
C GLY A 378 4.40 17.85 4.23
N TYR A 379 5.54 17.23 4.58
CA TYR A 379 6.35 16.37 3.70
C TYR A 379 6.82 17.03 2.40
N GLU A 380 7.05 18.35 2.39
CA GLU A 380 7.40 19.13 1.19
C GLU A 380 6.44 18.89 0.01
N HIS A 381 5.19 18.51 0.32
CA HIS A 381 4.19 18.19 -0.68
C HIS A 381 3.70 19.47 -1.36
N PRO A 382 3.32 19.46 -2.65
CA PRO A 382 2.80 20.65 -3.33
C PRO A 382 1.62 21.30 -2.61
N LEU A 383 0.75 20.51 -1.97
CA LEU A 383 -0.35 21.01 -1.12
C LEU A 383 0.18 21.78 0.10
N ALA A 384 1.26 21.32 0.72
CA ALA A 384 1.87 22.01 1.85
C ALA A 384 2.52 23.33 1.41
N THR A 385 3.16 23.36 0.24
CA THR A 385 3.68 24.58 -0.37
C THR A 385 2.56 25.58 -0.68
N ALA A 386 1.42 25.11 -1.18
CA ALA A 386 0.25 25.95 -1.42
C ALA A 386 -0.36 26.49 -0.10
N ALA A 387 -0.49 25.63 0.92
CA ALA A 387 -0.99 26.03 2.24
C ALA A 387 -0.06 27.04 2.94
N ALA A 388 1.25 26.89 2.76
CA ALA A 388 2.28 27.81 3.27
C ALA A 388 2.35 29.15 2.54
N ASN A 389 1.67 29.31 1.39
CA ASN A 389 1.52 30.59 0.73
C ASN A 389 0.44 31.42 1.45
N LEU A 390 0.82 32.00 2.57
CA LEU A 390 -0.09 32.67 3.49
C LEU A 390 -0.36 34.15 3.15
N GLY A 391 0.26 34.69 2.09
CA GLY A 391 0.24 36.13 1.83
C GLY A 391 0.82 36.95 2.99
N ASP A 392 0.46 38.23 3.09
CA ASP A 392 0.77 39.01 4.29
C ASP A 392 -0.26 38.69 5.39
N VAL A 393 0.12 37.76 6.26
CA VAL A 393 -0.68 37.25 7.40
C VAL A 393 -1.10 38.36 8.36
N THR A 394 -0.41 39.50 8.32
CA THR A 394 -0.68 40.65 9.19
C THR A 394 -1.62 41.67 8.58
N THR A 395 -2.12 41.46 7.35
CA THR A 395 -2.97 42.45 6.64
C THR A 395 -4.21 42.83 7.45
N ASP A 396 -4.93 41.85 7.97
CA ASP A 396 -6.17 42.09 8.72
C ASP A 396 -5.87 42.71 10.09
N MET A 397 -4.86 42.18 10.80
CA MET A 397 -4.36 42.75 12.06
C MET A 397 -3.98 44.24 11.88
N LYS A 398 -3.25 44.56 10.81
CA LYS A 398 -2.85 45.93 10.48
C LYS A 398 -4.07 46.82 10.29
N ALA A 399 -5.05 46.35 9.53
CA ALA A 399 -6.28 47.09 9.27
C ALA A 399 -7.08 47.33 10.57
N SER A 400 -7.21 46.31 11.43
CA SER A 400 -7.88 46.39 12.73
C SER A 400 -7.18 47.37 13.68
N LEU A 401 -5.87 47.22 13.88
CA LEU A 401 -5.09 48.06 14.78
C LEU A 401 -5.05 49.53 14.31
N ARG A 402 -4.93 49.78 13.00
CA ARG A 402 -5.04 51.14 12.44
C ARG A 402 -6.40 51.76 12.70
N LYS A 403 -7.49 51.05 12.39
CA LYS A 403 -8.86 51.53 12.66
C LYS A 403 -9.08 51.83 14.14
N LEU A 404 -8.53 50.99 15.04
CA LEU A 404 -8.58 51.25 16.47
C LEU A 404 -7.81 52.52 16.83
N SER A 405 -6.57 52.66 16.37
CA SER A 405 -5.72 53.82 16.66
C SER A 405 -6.34 55.16 16.22
N GLU A 406 -7.01 55.19 15.06
CA GLU A 406 -7.79 56.34 14.60
C GLU A 406 -8.94 56.69 15.54
N ARG A 407 -9.65 55.66 16.03
CA ARG A 407 -10.80 55.82 16.92
C ARG A 407 -10.39 56.18 18.34
N LEU A 408 -9.23 55.75 18.83
CA LEU A 408 -8.74 56.10 20.17
C LEU A 408 -8.59 57.62 20.33
N ALA A 409 -8.09 58.30 19.28
CA ALA A 409 -8.02 59.76 19.25
C ALA A 409 -9.40 60.42 19.25
N LEU A 410 -10.40 59.82 18.59
CA LEU A 410 -11.79 60.30 18.58
C LEU A 410 -12.50 60.08 19.93
N ILE A 411 -12.33 58.90 20.53
CA ILE A 411 -12.95 58.51 21.81
C ILE A 411 -12.48 59.44 22.91
N TYR A 412 -11.17 59.74 22.97
CA TYR A 412 -10.62 60.66 23.96
C TYR A 412 -11.24 62.07 23.87
N MET A 413 -11.54 62.55 22.66
CA MET A 413 -12.11 63.88 22.43
C MET A 413 -13.61 63.96 22.66
N LEU A 414 -14.35 62.88 22.37
CA LEU A 414 -15.80 62.84 22.51
C LEU A 414 -16.23 62.52 23.94
N GLU A 415 -15.33 62.02 24.78
CA GLU A 415 -15.57 61.81 26.20
C GLU A 415 -15.67 63.19 26.90
N PRO A 416 -16.87 63.62 27.35
CA PRO A 416 -17.07 64.97 27.89
C PRO A 416 -16.23 65.26 29.13
N LYS A 417 -15.79 64.20 29.82
CA LYS A 417 -14.89 64.28 30.99
C LYS A 417 -13.42 64.44 30.63
N ALA A 418 -13.04 64.12 29.39
CA ALA A 418 -11.67 64.18 28.90
C ALA A 418 -11.40 65.44 28.06
N GLY A 419 -12.41 66.29 27.81
CA GLY A 419 -12.20 67.60 27.20
C GLY A 419 -11.38 68.55 28.09
N PHE A 420 -10.76 69.56 27.49
CA PHE A 420 -9.96 70.56 28.23
C PHE A 420 -10.77 71.30 29.31
N ILE A 421 -12.07 71.49 29.07
CA ILE A 421 -13.01 72.05 30.03
C ILE A 421 -14.25 71.16 30.10
N PRO A 422 -14.40 70.34 31.15
CA PRO A 422 -15.61 69.54 31.35
C PRO A 422 -16.88 70.40 31.44
N PRO A 423 -18.05 69.90 31.00
CA PRO A 423 -19.33 70.62 31.05
C PRO A 423 -19.68 71.16 32.44
N GLU A 424 -19.35 70.41 33.48
CA GLU A 424 -19.57 70.77 34.89
C GLU A 424 -18.77 72.02 35.31
N GLN A 425 -17.57 72.20 34.75
CA GLN A 425 -16.71 73.37 35.01
C GLN A 425 -17.14 74.59 34.20
N LEU A 426 -17.79 74.41 33.05
CA LEU A 426 -18.36 75.51 32.27
C LEU A 426 -19.54 76.18 33.00
N ALA A 427 -20.32 75.39 33.76
CA ALA A 427 -21.49 75.82 34.51
C ALA A 427 -21.15 76.61 35.79
N ASP A 428 -20.02 76.32 36.46
CA ASP A 428 -19.57 77.03 37.66
C ASP A 428 -18.23 77.75 37.44
N SER A 429 -18.25 79.08 37.49
CA SER A 429 -17.05 79.91 37.28
C SER A 429 -15.98 79.74 38.37
N ARG A 430 -16.32 79.19 39.54
CA ARG A 430 -15.34 78.84 40.59
C ARG A 430 -14.53 77.60 40.20
N LEU A 431 -15.22 76.56 39.71
CA LEU A 431 -14.59 75.33 39.22
C LEU A 431 -13.73 75.57 37.99
N LEU A 432 -14.12 76.51 37.13
CA LEU A 432 -13.32 76.91 35.97
C LEU A 432 -11.96 77.54 36.36
N ALA A 433 -11.92 78.34 37.43
CA ALA A 433 -10.68 78.95 37.92
C ALA A 433 -9.72 77.93 38.57
N ASP A 434 -10.25 76.75 38.93
CA ASP A 434 -9.47 75.64 39.47
C ASP A 434 -8.91 74.71 38.39
N ASN A 435 -9.34 74.86 37.13
CA ASN A 435 -8.84 74.08 36.00
C ASN A 435 -7.33 74.35 35.76
N PRO A 436 -6.48 73.30 35.72
CA PRO A 436 -5.03 73.45 35.52
C PRO A 436 -4.63 74.19 34.23
N LEU A 437 -5.36 73.98 33.14
CA LEU A 437 -5.11 74.63 31.85
C LEU A 437 -5.41 76.12 31.92
N ILE A 438 -6.53 76.50 32.55
CA ILE A 438 -6.91 77.91 32.76
C ILE A 438 -5.88 78.61 33.64
N ARG A 439 -5.46 77.99 34.76
CA ARG A 439 -4.41 78.53 35.65
C ARG A 439 -3.06 78.67 34.95
N ALA A 440 -2.73 77.78 34.01
CA ALA A 440 -1.50 77.87 33.24
C ALA A 440 -1.60 78.96 32.16
N LEU A 441 -2.76 79.11 31.52
CA LEU A 441 -3.03 80.13 30.52
C LEU A 441 -3.04 81.55 31.12
N ASP A 442 -3.53 81.72 32.35
CA ASP A 442 -3.50 83.00 33.07
C ASP A 442 -2.07 83.50 33.36
N LYS A 443 -1.08 82.61 33.32
CA LYS A 443 0.35 82.96 33.48
C LYS A 443 0.99 83.44 32.18
N VAL A 444 0.32 83.30 31.04
CA VAL A 444 0.79 83.79 29.74
C VAL A 444 0.64 85.32 29.71
N PRO A 445 1.70 86.09 29.39
CA PRO A 445 1.62 87.55 29.38
C PRO A 445 0.53 88.05 28.43
N ARG A 446 -0.29 89.01 28.88
CA ARG A 446 -1.37 89.60 28.06
C ARG A 446 -0.83 90.57 27.00
N ARG A 447 -0.11 90.04 26.01
CA ARG A 447 0.42 90.76 24.84
C ARG A 447 0.00 90.04 23.56
N ARG A 448 -0.20 90.80 22.47
CA ARG A 448 -0.66 90.25 21.18
C ARG A 448 0.40 89.36 20.51
N GLU A 449 1.66 89.75 20.62
CA GLU A 449 2.80 89.03 20.06
C GLU A 449 3.63 88.48 21.21
N LEU A 450 3.78 87.17 21.21
CA LEU A 450 4.49 86.41 22.23
C LEU A 450 5.44 85.44 21.53
N PRO A 451 6.65 85.24 22.06
CA PRO A 451 7.52 84.20 21.56
C PRO A 451 7.02 82.81 22.07
N PRO A 452 7.41 81.69 21.43
CA PRO A 452 6.92 80.35 21.77
C PRO A 452 7.12 79.96 23.25
N GLU A 453 8.21 80.39 23.86
CA GLU A 453 8.60 80.08 25.25
C GLU A 453 7.61 80.67 26.27
N ALA A 454 6.85 81.71 25.89
CA ALA A 454 5.81 82.28 26.75
C ALA A 454 4.68 81.28 27.08
N PHE A 455 4.55 80.21 26.29
CA PHE A 455 3.53 79.18 26.44
C PHE A 455 4.00 77.92 27.15
N ASP A 456 5.28 77.80 27.56
CA ASP A 456 5.81 76.53 28.09
C ASP A 456 5.05 75.98 29.29
N LYS A 457 4.60 76.85 30.21
CA LYS A 457 3.77 76.44 31.37
C LYS A 457 2.39 75.95 30.95
N PHE A 458 1.82 76.55 29.91
CA PHE A 458 0.54 76.15 29.34
C PHE A 458 0.68 74.82 28.59
N LEU A 459 1.73 74.68 27.78
CA LEU A 459 2.04 73.44 27.07
C LEU A 459 2.28 72.26 28.03
N ALA A 460 2.99 72.49 29.15
CA ALA A 460 3.16 71.47 30.19
C ALA A 460 1.82 71.01 30.80
N ALA A 461 0.86 71.94 30.99
CA ALA A 461 -0.47 71.59 31.46
C ALA A 461 -1.29 70.84 30.40
N VAL A 462 -1.16 71.20 29.11
CA VAL A 462 -1.75 70.48 27.99
C VAL A 462 -1.18 69.05 27.92
N ARG A 463 0.14 68.89 28.01
CA ARG A 463 0.80 67.58 28.02
C ARG A 463 0.33 66.71 29.17
N ALA A 464 0.26 67.24 30.39
CA ALA A 464 -0.23 66.51 31.55
C ALA A 464 -1.67 65.98 31.36
N HIS A 465 -2.48 66.66 30.53
CA HIS A 465 -3.84 66.26 30.21
C HIS A 465 -3.89 65.09 29.21
N TYR A 466 -3.18 65.18 28.08
CA TYR A 466 -3.29 64.19 27.00
C TYR A 466 -2.29 63.03 27.07
N GLN A 467 -1.13 63.21 27.70
CA GLN A 467 -0.07 62.21 27.73
C GLN A 467 -0.52 60.85 28.28
N PRO A 468 -1.31 60.75 29.38
CA PRO A 468 -1.80 59.46 29.87
C PRO A 468 -2.66 58.72 28.84
N ALA A 469 -3.39 59.44 27.99
CA ALA A 469 -4.22 58.83 26.95
C ALA A 469 -3.38 58.18 25.84
N VAL A 470 -2.20 58.73 25.55
CA VAL A 470 -1.29 58.17 24.54
C VAL A 470 -0.44 57.04 25.14
N ILE A 471 0.18 57.27 26.29
CA ILE A 471 1.16 56.33 26.88
C ILE A 471 0.50 55.13 27.55
N GLU A 472 -0.62 55.32 28.24
CA GLU A 472 -1.30 54.24 28.97
C GLU A 472 -2.50 53.72 28.20
N TYR A 473 -3.45 54.60 27.86
CA TYR A 473 -4.70 54.14 27.28
C TYR A 473 -4.53 53.57 25.87
N ALA A 474 -3.86 54.30 24.97
CA ALA A 474 -3.68 53.83 23.59
C ALA A 474 -2.78 52.60 23.50
N VAL A 475 -1.67 52.56 24.25
CA VAL A 475 -0.78 51.39 24.30
C VAL A 475 -1.53 50.15 24.81
N ASN A 476 -2.25 50.25 25.93
CA ASN A 476 -2.99 49.11 26.47
C ASN A 476 -4.13 48.67 25.53
N ALA A 477 -4.84 49.60 24.92
CA ALA A 477 -5.90 49.28 23.96
C ALA A 477 -5.35 48.54 22.73
N LEU A 478 -4.22 49.00 22.18
CA LEU A 478 -3.56 48.35 21.04
C LEU A 478 -3.04 46.96 21.42
N LEU A 479 -2.38 46.80 22.56
CA LEU A 479 -1.88 45.51 23.02
C LEU A 479 -3.00 44.50 23.30
N ASN A 480 -4.15 44.97 23.80
CA ASN A 480 -5.31 44.11 24.00
C ASN A 480 -5.85 43.61 22.66
N VAL A 481 -6.09 44.51 21.69
CA VAL A 481 -6.55 44.11 20.35
C VAL A 481 -5.51 43.24 19.65
N TYR A 482 -4.23 43.54 19.81
CA TYR A 482 -3.14 42.72 19.29
C TYR A 482 -3.21 41.27 19.78
N GLN A 483 -3.45 41.04 21.07
CA GLN A 483 -3.64 39.68 21.61
C GLN A 483 -4.83 38.96 20.94
N TYR A 484 -5.95 39.66 20.72
CA TYR A 484 -7.09 39.08 20.01
C TYR A 484 -6.77 38.75 18.55
N GLU A 485 -6.08 39.65 17.84
CA GLU A 485 -5.66 39.42 16.46
C GLU A 485 -4.66 38.27 16.33
N MET A 486 -3.77 38.06 17.32
CA MET A 486 -2.89 36.89 17.35
C MET A 486 -3.67 35.57 17.45
N ILE A 487 -4.75 35.53 18.25
CA ILE A 487 -5.64 34.37 18.35
C ILE A 487 -6.36 34.15 17.01
N TYR A 488 -6.85 35.22 16.39
CA TYR A 488 -7.53 35.12 15.09
C TYR A 488 -6.61 34.54 14.00
N ILE A 489 -5.34 34.97 13.97
CA ILE A 489 -4.34 34.43 13.06
C ILE A 489 -4.03 32.95 13.40
N GLU A 490 -3.87 32.61 14.67
CA GLU A 490 -3.67 31.22 15.13
C GLU A 490 -4.81 30.32 14.63
N ASP A 491 -6.07 30.70 14.88
CA ASP A 491 -7.25 29.94 14.43
C ASP A 491 -7.26 29.73 12.92
N GLY A 492 -6.94 30.79 12.15
CA GLY A 492 -6.84 30.71 10.69
C GLY A 492 -5.74 29.77 10.21
N LEU A 493 -4.59 29.74 10.88
CA LEU A 493 -3.50 28.83 10.57
C LEU A 493 -3.84 27.39 10.94
N LEU A 494 -4.46 27.16 12.10
CA LEU A 494 -4.88 25.83 12.55
C LEU A 494 -5.95 25.23 11.63
N ALA A 495 -6.89 26.05 11.15
CA ALA A 495 -7.87 25.63 10.15
C ALA A 495 -7.18 25.18 8.85
N ARG A 496 -6.23 25.97 8.33
CA ARG A 496 -5.45 25.61 7.13
C ARG A 496 -4.62 24.35 7.32
N VAL A 497 -4.01 24.16 8.49
CA VAL A 497 -3.28 22.92 8.82
C VAL A 497 -4.23 21.72 8.80
N THR A 498 -5.42 21.88 9.39
CA THR A 498 -6.43 20.82 9.39
C THR A 498 -6.87 20.46 7.98
N GLU A 499 -7.15 21.45 7.14
CA GLU A 499 -7.47 21.26 5.71
C GLU A 499 -6.33 20.56 4.96
N LEU A 500 -5.10 21.04 5.11
CA LEU A 500 -3.91 20.42 4.50
C LEU A 500 -3.80 18.93 4.85
N PHE A 501 -3.91 18.56 6.13
CA PHE A 501 -3.76 17.17 6.54
C PHE A 501 -4.98 16.30 6.17
N ASN A 502 -6.16 16.90 6.02
CA ASN A 502 -7.30 16.21 5.41
C ASN A 502 -7.01 15.88 3.93
N ASP A 503 -6.55 16.86 3.15
CA ASP A 503 -6.22 16.67 1.74
C ASP A 503 -5.07 15.67 1.55
N LEU A 504 -4.04 15.71 2.40
CA LEU A 504 -2.95 14.72 2.39
C LEU A 504 -3.48 13.30 2.66
N ARG A 505 -4.41 13.12 3.60
CA ARG A 505 -5.03 11.82 3.88
C ARG A 505 -5.87 11.31 2.70
N GLU A 506 -6.55 12.20 1.97
CA GLU A 506 -7.34 11.84 0.77
C GLU A 506 -6.48 11.49 -0.45
N THR A 507 -5.35 12.17 -0.62
CA THR A 507 -4.44 12.01 -1.77
C THR A 507 -3.45 10.86 -1.60
N MET A 508 -3.04 10.53 -0.37
CA MET A 508 -2.08 9.47 -0.05
C MET A 508 -2.34 8.10 -0.74
N PRO A 509 -3.58 7.58 -0.83
CA PRO A 509 -3.84 6.31 -1.52
C PRO A 509 -3.52 6.31 -3.01
N HIS A 510 -3.36 7.48 -3.63
CA HIS A 510 -3.11 7.66 -5.06
C HIS A 510 -1.75 8.30 -5.36
N ASP A 511 -1.09 8.88 -4.37
CA ASP A 511 0.25 9.47 -4.51
C ASP A 511 1.35 8.53 -3.96
N PRO A 512 2.18 7.93 -4.83
CA PRO A 512 3.28 7.06 -4.40
C PRO A 512 4.44 7.83 -3.77
N LEU A 513 4.68 9.09 -4.18
CA LEU A 513 5.77 9.92 -3.65
C LEU A 513 5.48 10.35 -2.22
N LEU A 514 4.23 10.74 -1.93
CA LEU A 514 3.80 11.07 -0.57
C LEU A 514 3.95 9.86 0.36
N ARG A 515 3.54 8.67 -0.08
CA ARG A 515 3.73 7.42 0.69
C ARG A 515 5.20 7.11 0.93
N GLU A 516 6.06 7.30 -0.06
CA GLU A 516 7.51 7.11 0.10
C GLU A 516 8.09 8.10 1.13
N ARG A 517 7.69 9.37 1.10
CA ARG A 517 8.15 10.37 2.08
C ARG A 517 7.70 10.04 3.50
N ILE A 518 6.45 9.61 3.69
CA ILE A 518 5.95 9.14 4.99
C ILE A 518 6.77 7.93 5.50
N ARG A 519 7.17 7.04 4.58
CA ARG A 519 8.00 5.88 4.94
C ARG A 519 9.42 6.23 5.34
N GLN A 520 10.04 7.15 4.61
CA GLN A 520 11.40 7.61 4.92
C GLN A 520 11.46 8.30 6.28
N ASP A 521 10.37 8.99 6.65
CA ASP A 521 10.28 9.72 7.90
C ASP A 521 10.14 8.81 9.13
N ALA A 522 9.38 7.73 9.01
CA ALA A 522 9.20 6.72 10.04
C ALA A 522 9.31 5.30 9.44
N PRO A 523 10.53 4.75 9.31
CA PRO A 523 10.72 3.39 8.83
C PRO A 523 10.16 2.39 9.83
N ASP A 524 9.36 1.44 9.32
CA ASP A 524 8.75 0.37 10.09
C ASP A 524 8.87 -0.93 9.28
N GLU A 525 9.73 -1.83 9.77
CA GLU A 525 10.02 -3.11 9.13
C GLU A 525 8.78 -4.00 9.04
N ASP A 526 7.89 -3.95 10.04
CA ASP A 526 6.66 -4.76 10.06
C ASP A 526 5.67 -4.24 9.03
N ARG A 527 5.52 -2.91 8.92
CA ARG A 527 4.68 -2.28 7.88
C ARG A 527 5.14 -2.65 6.47
N ASP A 528 6.44 -2.52 6.19
CA ASP A 528 7.01 -2.83 4.88
C ASP A 528 6.89 -4.32 4.57
N ARG A 529 7.08 -5.18 5.58
CA ARG A 529 6.91 -6.62 5.46
C ARG A 529 5.48 -7.01 5.13
N VAL A 530 4.49 -6.41 5.79
CA VAL A 530 3.06 -6.68 5.53
C VAL A 530 2.68 -6.33 4.11
N GLU A 531 3.11 -5.16 3.60
CA GLU A 531 2.81 -4.76 2.23
C GLU A 531 3.49 -5.67 1.20
N TYR A 532 4.74 -6.08 1.45
CA TYR A 532 5.46 -7.04 0.62
C TYR A 532 4.74 -8.40 0.54
N LEU A 533 4.33 -8.95 1.70
CA LEU A 533 3.57 -10.19 1.77
C LEU A 533 2.22 -10.06 1.06
N HIS A 534 1.57 -8.90 1.17
CA HIS A 534 0.32 -8.64 0.48
C HIS A 534 0.49 -8.64 -1.05
N ARG A 535 1.55 -7.99 -1.58
CA ARG A 535 1.87 -8.03 -3.01
C ARG A 535 2.13 -9.45 -3.51
N LYS A 536 2.91 -10.24 -2.76
CA LYS A 536 3.15 -11.66 -3.08
C LYS A 536 1.86 -12.46 -3.14
N ARG A 537 0.95 -12.23 -2.18
CA ARG A 537 -0.35 -12.90 -2.15
C ARG A 537 -1.22 -12.51 -3.34
N THR A 538 -1.24 -11.25 -3.74
CA THR A 538 -1.99 -10.79 -4.92
C THR A 538 -1.43 -11.39 -6.21
N ALA A 539 -0.11 -11.42 -6.37
CA ALA A 539 0.54 -12.07 -7.52
C ALA A 539 0.23 -13.58 -7.57
N LEU A 540 0.23 -14.24 -6.41
CA LEU A 540 -0.11 -15.65 -6.30
C LEU A 540 -1.59 -15.93 -6.63
N ALA A 541 -2.50 -15.01 -6.29
CA ALA A 541 -3.90 -15.11 -6.67
C ALA A 541 -4.10 -14.99 -8.19
N GLN A 542 -3.39 -14.06 -8.84
CA GLN A 542 -3.40 -13.91 -10.31
C GLN A 542 -2.90 -15.18 -11.01
N LEU A 543 -1.78 -15.73 -10.55
CA LEU A 543 -1.24 -17.00 -11.09
C LEU A 543 -2.23 -18.16 -10.94
N SER A 544 -3.04 -18.16 -9.88
CA SER A 544 -4.06 -19.19 -9.67
C SER A 544 -5.31 -19.01 -10.54
N GLU A 545 -5.56 -17.81 -11.08
CA GLU A 545 -6.66 -17.57 -12.04
C GLU A 545 -6.25 -17.94 -13.48
N GLU A 546 -4.95 -17.92 -13.77
CA GLU A 546 -4.39 -18.27 -15.09
C GLU A 546 -4.14 -19.78 -15.28
N LEU A 547 -4.14 -20.57 -14.19
CA LEU A 547 -3.94 -22.04 -14.15
C LEU A 547 -5.25 -22.83 -14.06
#